data_AF-A0A4S5B5P2-F1
#
_entry.id   AF-A0A4S5B5P2-F1
#
_cell.length_a   1.000
_cell.length_b   1.000
_cell.length_c   1.000
_cell.angle_alpha   90.00
_cell.angle_beta   90.00
_cell.angle_gamma   90.00
#
_symmetry.space_group_name_H-M   'P 1'
#
loop_
_entity.id
_entity.type
_entity.pdbx_description
1 polymer ?
#
loop_
_entity_poly.entity_id
_entity_poly.type
_entity_poly.pdbx_seq_one_letter_code
_entity_poly.pdbx_strand_id
1 'polypeptide(L)'
;GTVIETDRLRTPGPTEGVDLWWSGKIAHHGGNVQVLSAPDDGWPLWVSDVRPDREHDSTALKASGALPILQEWTADLHEVLFDLGYEGLGSPAGPL
;
A
#
# COMPACT_ATOMS: atom_id res chain seq x y z
N GLY A 1 -4.75 -2.96 6.25
CA GLY A 1 -5.55 -2.53 5.09
C GLY A 1 -7.02 -2.86 5.29
N THR A 2 -7.90 -1.93 4.94
CA THR A 2 -9.35 -2.17 4.83
C THR A 2 -9.65 -2.66 3.42
N VAL A 3 -10.44 -3.72 3.29
CA VAL A 3 -10.74 -4.32 2.00
C VAL A 3 -11.89 -3.58 1.33
N ILE A 4 -11.68 -3.23 0.07
CA ILE A 4 -12.73 -2.74 -0.82
C ILE A 4 -13.06 -3.86 -1.80
N GLU A 5 -14.14 -4.58 -1.51
CA GLU A 5 -14.67 -5.66 -2.35
C GLU A 5 -15.08 -5.12 -3.72
N THR A 6 -14.73 -5.84 -4.80
CA THR A 6 -15.19 -5.51 -6.15
C THR A 6 -15.48 -6.78 -6.95
N ASP A 7 -16.54 -6.80 -7.73
CA ASP A 7 -16.93 -7.95 -8.56
C ASP A 7 -16.76 -7.68 -10.07
N ARG A 8 -16.28 -6.48 -10.44
CA ARG A 8 -16.19 -6.02 -11.84
C ARG A 8 -14.79 -5.99 -12.44
N LEU A 9 -13.76 -6.39 -11.70
CA LEU A 9 -12.38 -6.47 -12.21
C LEU A 9 -12.03 -7.92 -12.53
N ARG A 10 -11.58 -8.16 -13.77
CA ARG A 10 -11.05 -9.44 -14.22
C ARG A 10 -9.84 -9.20 -15.11
N THR A 11 -8.69 -9.71 -14.72
CA THR A 11 -7.45 -9.63 -15.49
C THR A 11 -6.65 -10.90 -15.20
N PRO A 12 -6.23 -11.68 -16.22
CA PRO A 12 -5.40 -12.85 -15.99
C PRO A 12 -4.16 -12.51 -15.16
N GLY A 13 -3.96 -13.20 -14.05
CA GLY A 13 -2.78 -13.07 -13.22
C GLY A 13 -1.58 -13.82 -13.79
N PRO A 14 -0.40 -13.65 -13.17
CA PRO A 14 0.82 -14.34 -13.59
C PRO A 14 0.80 -15.86 -13.30
N THR A 15 -0.15 -16.31 -12.47
CA THR A 15 -0.41 -17.74 -12.22
C THR A 15 -1.64 -18.15 -13.02
N GLU A 16 -1.52 -19.22 -13.81
CA GLU A 16 -2.62 -19.73 -14.62
C GLU A 16 -3.84 -20.04 -13.75
N GLY A 17 -5.02 -19.55 -14.18
CA GLY A 17 -6.28 -19.74 -13.46
C GLY A 17 -6.50 -18.81 -12.26
N VAL A 18 -5.54 -17.96 -11.91
CA VAL A 18 -5.67 -16.98 -10.81
C VAL A 18 -5.79 -15.58 -11.39
N ASP A 19 -6.83 -14.84 -10.99
CA ASP A 19 -7.00 -13.45 -11.41
C ASP A 19 -5.98 -12.54 -10.71
N LEU A 20 -5.50 -11.51 -11.42
CA LEU A 20 -4.56 -10.53 -10.91
C LEU A 20 -5.12 -9.78 -9.68
N TRP A 21 -6.44 -9.54 -9.67
CA TRP A 21 -7.15 -8.83 -8.61
C TRP A 21 -7.68 -9.76 -7.53
N TRP A 22 -7.50 -11.07 -7.68
CA TRP A 22 -7.90 -12.05 -6.68
C TRP A 22 -6.99 -11.97 -5.45
N SER A 23 -7.61 -11.80 -4.29
CA SER A 23 -6.93 -11.83 -3.01
C SER A 23 -7.12 -13.16 -2.32
N GLY A 24 -6.03 -13.88 -2.10
CA GLY A 24 -6.05 -15.10 -1.28
C GLY A 24 -6.39 -14.84 0.18
N LYS A 25 -6.14 -13.62 0.69
CA LYS A 25 -6.37 -13.25 2.09
C LYS A 25 -7.86 -13.21 2.45
N ILE A 26 -8.68 -12.67 1.53
CA ILE A 26 -10.12 -12.48 1.73
C ILE A 26 -10.96 -13.42 0.87
N ALA A 27 -10.35 -14.18 -0.04
CA ALA A 27 -11.02 -15.07 -0.98
C ALA A 27 -12.04 -14.34 -1.88
N HIS A 28 -11.70 -13.14 -2.32
CA HIS A 28 -12.50 -12.30 -3.21
C HIS A 28 -11.61 -11.40 -4.10
N HIS A 29 -12.21 -10.76 -5.10
CA HIS A 29 -11.50 -9.77 -5.92
C HIS A 29 -11.51 -8.41 -5.18
N GLY A 30 -10.36 -7.75 -5.17
CA GLY A 30 -10.18 -6.50 -4.43
C GLY A 30 -9.04 -5.66 -4.98
N GLY A 31 -8.99 -4.42 -4.53
CA GLY A 31 -7.89 -3.49 -4.82
C GLY A 31 -7.13 -3.11 -3.55
N ASN A 32 -5.82 -3.02 -3.69
CA ASN A 32 -4.90 -2.46 -2.70
C ASN A 32 -4.75 -0.95 -2.94
N VAL A 33 -5.04 -0.16 -1.91
CA VAL A 33 -4.88 1.30 -1.92
C VAL A 33 -4.05 1.70 -0.71
N GLN A 34 -3.04 2.52 -0.95
CA GLN A 34 -2.16 3.08 0.07
C GLN A 34 -2.72 4.42 0.52
N VAL A 35 -2.70 4.69 1.82
CA VAL A 35 -3.25 5.91 2.42
C VAL A 35 -2.26 6.47 3.43
N LEU A 36 -2.03 7.79 3.35
CA LEU A 36 -1.41 8.57 4.42
C LEU A 36 -2.49 9.43 5.07
N SER A 37 -2.61 9.34 6.39
CA SER A 37 -3.64 10.04 7.16
C SER A 37 -3.03 11.02 8.16
N ALA A 38 -3.77 12.09 8.45
CA ALA A 38 -3.43 13.02 9.51
C ALA A 38 -3.50 12.31 10.88
N PRO A 39 -2.58 12.61 11.81
CA PRO A 39 -2.47 11.89 13.09
C PRO A 39 -3.57 12.26 14.09
N ASP A 40 -4.25 13.39 13.91
CA ASP A 40 -5.24 13.94 14.82
C ASP A 40 -6.65 13.40 14.58
N ASP A 41 -7.12 13.46 13.33
CA ASP A 41 -8.49 13.10 12.97
C ASP A 41 -8.58 11.93 11.97
N GLY A 42 -7.44 11.43 11.50
CA GLY A 42 -7.38 10.37 10.50
C GLY A 42 -7.69 10.81 9.07
N TRP A 43 -7.80 12.12 8.81
CA TRP A 43 -8.14 12.66 7.50
C TRP A 43 -7.15 12.19 6.43
N PRO A 44 -7.60 11.68 5.28
CA PRO A 44 -6.71 11.21 4.24
C PRO A 44 -5.96 12.40 3.60
N LEU A 45 -4.66 12.50 3.87
CA LEU A 45 -3.76 13.50 3.29
C LEU A 45 -3.32 13.10 1.88
N TRP A 46 -3.19 11.80 1.65
CA TRP A 46 -2.85 11.24 0.35
C TRP A 46 -3.44 9.83 0.19
N VAL A 47 -3.82 9.51 -1.05
CA VAL A 47 -4.36 8.21 -1.46
C VAL A 47 -3.70 7.82 -2.78
N SER A 48 -3.18 6.60 -2.88
CA SER A 48 -2.60 6.09 -4.13
C SER A 48 -3.67 5.75 -5.17
N ASP A 49 -3.27 5.60 -6.43
CA ASP A 49 -4.04 4.82 -7.39
C ASP A 49 -4.24 3.37 -6.88
N VAL A 50 -5.33 2.75 -7.33
CA VAL A 50 -5.64 1.36 -6.97
C VAL A 50 -4.70 0.40 -7.68
N ARG A 51 -4.20 -0.59 -6.93
CA ARG A 51 -3.36 -1.69 -7.44
C ARG A 51 -4.00 -3.04 -7.14
N PRO A 52 -3.61 -4.13 -7.82
CA PRO A 52 -4.19 -5.44 -7.56
C PRO A 52 -3.92 -5.93 -6.14
N ASP A 53 -4.94 -6.47 -5.45
CA ASP A 53 -4.80 -6.91 -4.04
C ASP A 53 -3.88 -8.13 -3.85
N ARG A 54 -3.55 -8.82 -4.95
CA ARG A 54 -2.49 -9.84 -4.97
C ARG A 54 -1.10 -9.26 -4.68
N GLU A 55 -0.89 -7.98 -4.98
CA GLU A 55 0.39 -7.32 -4.73
C GLU A 55 0.58 -7.08 -3.24
N HIS A 56 1.79 -7.39 -2.74
CA HIS A 56 2.17 -7.02 -1.39
C HIS A 56 2.11 -5.50 -1.23
N ASP A 57 1.61 -5.06 -0.07
CA ASP A 57 1.56 -3.67 0.37
C ASP A 57 2.85 -2.88 0.09
N SER A 58 4.00 -3.47 0.37
CA SER A 58 5.31 -2.86 0.11
C SER A 58 5.61 -2.65 -1.38
N THR A 59 5.16 -3.57 -2.24
CA THR A 59 5.26 -3.42 -3.70
C THR A 59 4.34 -2.31 -4.20
N ALA A 60 3.11 -2.25 -3.68
CA ALA A 60 2.16 -1.21 -4.01
C ALA A 60 2.67 0.18 -3.60
N LEU A 61 3.20 0.32 -2.39
CA LEU A 61 3.79 1.56 -1.89
C LEU A 61 5.01 1.98 -2.72
N LYS A 62 5.93 1.06 -3.04
CA LYS A 62 7.08 1.36 -3.92
C LYS A 62 6.62 1.88 -5.28
N ALA A 63 5.64 1.23 -5.88
CA ALA A 63 5.13 1.59 -7.20
C ALA A 63 4.36 2.92 -7.21
N SER A 64 3.84 3.37 -6.06
CA SER A 64 3.17 4.66 -5.93
C SER A 64 4.12 5.87 -6.02
N GLY A 65 5.42 5.66 -5.85
CA GLY A 65 6.41 6.76 -5.79
C GLY A 65 6.38 7.57 -4.49
N ALA A 66 5.63 7.14 -3.47
CA ALA A 66 5.56 7.85 -2.19
C ALA A 66 6.85 7.76 -1.36
N LEU A 67 7.63 6.67 -1.47
CA LEU A 67 8.79 6.45 -0.60
C LEU A 67 9.83 7.58 -0.64
N PRO A 68 10.28 8.10 -1.80
CA PRO A 68 11.20 9.23 -1.83
C PRO A 68 10.66 10.50 -1.17
N ILE A 69 9.36 10.78 -1.30
CA ILE A 69 8.71 11.95 -0.69
C ILE A 69 8.68 11.79 0.82
N LEU A 70 8.32 10.60 1.30
CA LEU A 70 8.29 10.30 2.74
C LEU A 70 9.69 10.35 3.34
N GLN A 71 10.71 9.89 2.62
CA GLN A 71 12.11 10.00 3.02
C GLN A 71 12.58 11.45 3.12
N GLU A 72 12.21 12.31 2.16
CA GLU A 72 12.50 13.75 2.24
C GLU A 72 11.79 14.39 3.44
N TRP A 73 10.51 14.05 3.64
CA TRP A 73 9.70 14.56 4.73
C TRP A 73 10.25 14.21 6.11
N THR A 74 10.69 12.96 6.29
CA THR A 74 11.25 12.46 7.57
C THR A 74 12.72 12.80 7.76
N ALA A 75 13.39 13.43 6.79
CA ALA A 75 14.77 13.88 6.94
C ALA A 75 14.90 15.09 7.90
N ASP A 76 13.79 15.79 8.17
CA ASP A 76 13.72 16.90 9.12
C ASP A 76 13.16 16.44 10.49
N LEU A 77 12.26 17.21 11.11
CA LEU A 77 11.69 16.93 12.44
C LEU A 77 10.38 16.12 12.38
N HIS A 78 9.98 15.64 11.21
CA HIS A 78 8.71 14.96 11.03
C HIS A 78 8.85 13.44 11.09
N GLU A 79 7.81 12.77 11.58
CA GLU A 79 7.73 11.32 11.66
C GLU A 79 6.52 10.80 10.88
N VAL A 80 6.64 9.60 10.31
CA VAL A 80 5.54 8.89 9.66
C VAL A 80 5.47 7.48 10.23
N LEU A 81 4.32 7.10 10.79
CA LEU A 81 4.10 5.76 11.31
C LEU A 81 3.64 4.81 10.20
N PHE A 82 4.22 3.62 10.18
CA PHE A 82 3.84 2.54 9.25
C PHE A 82 3.38 1.31 10.00
N ASP A 83 2.55 0.50 9.34
CA ASP A 83 2.27 -0.86 9.80
C ASP A 83 3.55 -1.73 9.72
N LEU A 84 3.60 -2.79 10.53
CA LEU A 84 4.75 -3.70 10.62
C LEU A 84 5.13 -4.31 9.27
N GLY A 85 4.17 -4.49 8.36
CA GLY A 85 4.39 -4.99 7.00
C GLY A 85 5.26 -4.10 6.11
N TYR A 86 5.57 -2.88 6.53
CA TYR A 86 6.43 -1.93 5.82
C TYR A 86 7.83 -1.80 6.44
N GLU A 87 8.17 -2.62 7.44
CA GLU A 87 9.49 -2.62 8.04
C GLU A 87 10.58 -2.91 6.98
N GLY A 88 11.68 -2.15 7.02
CA GLY A 88 12.79 -2.29 6.08
C GLY A 88 12.59 -1.58 4.72
N LEU A 89 11.54 -0.77 4.57
CA LEU A 89 11.36 0.09 3.39
C LEU A 89 12.09 1.44 3.48
N GLY A 90 12.67 1.75 4.65
CA GLY A 90 13.55 2.91 4.91
C GLY A 90 15.04 2.63 4.70
N SER A 91 15.85 3.68 4.81
CA SER A 91 17.32 3.61 4.73
C SER A 91 17.93 3.06 6.06
N PRO A 92 19.21 2.62 6.11
CA PRO A 92 19.78 1.83 7.24
C PRO A 92 19.91 2.50 8.62
N ALA A 93 19.26 3.63 8.89
CA ALA A 93 19.40 4.38 10.13
C ALA A 93 18.04 4.56 10.82
N GLY A 94 17.61 3.60 11.63
CA GLY A 94 16.42 3.75 12.50
C GLY A 94 15.07 3.66 11.77
N PRO A 95 13.93 3.64 12.51
CA PRO A 95 12.62 3.47 11.89
C PRO A 95 12.24 4.74 11.11
N LEU A 96 12.58 4.67 9.82
CA LEU A 96 12.80 5.76 8.85
C LEU A 96 13.88 6.77 9.24
#